data_AF-A0A964V1R6-F1
#
_entry.id   AF-A0A964V1R6-F1
#
_cell.length_a   1.000
_cell.length_b   1.000
_cell.length_c   1.000
_cell.angle_alpha   90.00
_cell.angle_beta   90.00
_cell.angle_gamma   90.00
#
_symmetry.space_group_name_H-M   'P 1'
#
loop_
_entity.id
_entity.type
_entity.pdbx_description
1 polymer ?
#
loop_
_entity_poly.entity_id
_entity_poly.type
_entity_poly.pdbx_seq_one_letter_code
_entity_poly.pdbx_strand_id
1 'polypeptide(L)'
;MHGQILADAQAHGYDGQMKKKHHWVDFTSAELAQLSGQSTVAVMPMAAIEQHGPHLPLGVDLFLVEAFIDAALKLSQSSDPWVVMPSLQIGHSVEHLDFPGTLNLSPDLAMAQCMTMAKAVSSVGISKLLLFNAHGGNVGLMDVVGREIRKETGLQVFHSNWYDLADATFMEGLFGREELRFGIHAGDTETSLMLAIRPELVLTDQLIHHPSTSEHKAKHFPILGNGRSVKQSWMTTDYSSTGAMGNASLATVEKGRLVLDHVGHRLMDLVREISRF
;
A
#
# COMPACT_ATOMS: atom_id res chain seq x y z
N MET A 1 24.26 14.44 -37.45
CA MET A 1 23.98 13.97 -36.07
C MET A 1 22.62 13.29 -35.93
N HIS A 2 21.50 13.85 -36.40
CA HIS A 2 20.18 13.20 -36.26
C HIS A 2 20.04 11.84 -37.01
N GLY A 3 20.63 11.70 -38.19
CA GLY A 3 20.56 10.45 -38.97
C GLY A 3 21.38 9.29 -38.41
N GLN A 4 22.36 9.56 -37.55
CA GLN A 4 23.24 8.53 -36.96
C GLN A 4 22.62 7.92 -35.69
N ILE A 5 21.88 8.73 -34.93
CA ILE A 5 21.14 8.28 -33.73
C ILE A 5 20.01 7.30 -34.10
N LEU A 6 19.32 7.54 -35.22
CA LEU A 6 18.27 6.64 -35.70
C LEU A 6 18.82 5.33 -36.29
N ALA A 7 20.00 5.37 -36.91
CA ALA A 7 20.67 4.19 -37.46
C ALA A 7 21.24 3.27 -36.35
N ASP A 8 21.78 3.86 -35.27
CA ASP A 8 22.29 3.09 -34.13
C ASP A 8 21.15 2.48 -33.28
N ALA A 9 19.96 3.09 -33.27
CA ALA A 9 18.79 2.52 -32.62
C ALA A 9 18.30 1.23 -33.30
N GLN A 10 18.31 1.19 -34.64
CA GLN A 10 17.90 -0.01 -35.39
C GLN A 10 18.91 -1.17 -35.28
N ALA A 11 20.20 -0.87 -35.12
CA ALA A 11 21.24 -1.89 -34.94
C ALA A 11 21.22 -2.57 -33.55
N HIS A 12 20.58 -1.96 -32.55
CA HIS A 12 20.44 -2.49 -31.19
C HIS A 12 19.06 -3.10 -30.89
N GLY A 13 18.23 -3.33 -31.91
CA GLY A 13 16.91 -3.94 -31.71
C GLY A 13 15.92 -3.04 -30.98
N TYR A 14 15.99 -1.71 -31.14
CA TYR A 14 14.84 -0.85 -30.83
C TYR A 14 13.74 -1.13 -31.87
N ASP A 15 12.98 -2.19 -31.62
CA ASP A 15 11.62 -2.31 -32.12
C ASP A 15 10.84 -1.09 -31.59
N GLY A 16 10.13 -0.38 -32.46
CA GLY A 16 9.31 0.79 -32.13
C GLY A 16 8.09 0.46 -31.25
N GLN A 17 8.10 -0.67 -30.57
CA GLN A 17 7.20 -0.97 -29.46
C GLN A 17 7.57 -0.03 -28.31
N MET A 18 6.73 0.98 -28.10
CA MET A 18 6.72 1.79 -26.89
C MET A 18 6.92 0.86 -25.69
N LYS A 19 8.03 1.02 -24.95
CA LYS A 19 8.22 0.32 -23.68
C LYS A 19 6.96 0.51 -22.85
N LYS A 20 6.47 -0.57 -22.26
CA LYS A 20 5.28 -0.61 -21.41
C LYS A 20 5.50 0.32 -20.21
N LYS A 21 5.03 1.56 -20.32
CA LYS A 21 5.09 2.57 -19.25
C LYS A 21 3.84 2.44 -18.41
N HIS A 22 4.01 2.35 -17.10
CA HIS A 22 2.90 2.43 -16.15
C HIS A 22 3.13 3.48 -15.09
N HIS A 23 4.38 3.80 -14.73
CA HIS A 23 4.61 4.87 -13.78
C HIS A 23 4.36 6.22 -14.44
N TRP A 24 3.56 7.05 -13.80
CA TRP A 24 3.24 8.40 -14.23
C TRP A 24 4.49 9.21 -14.61
N VAL A 25 5.58 9.01 -13.86
CA VAL A 25 6.87 9.70 -14.06
C VAL A 25 7.61 9.31 -15.33
N ASP A 26 7.28 8.18 -15.95
CA ASP A 26 7.91 7.72 -17.19
C ASP A 26 7.25 8.32 -18.44
N PHE A 27 6.05 8.89 -18.29
CA PHE A 27 5.31 9.50 -19.39
C PHE A 27 5.79 10.93 -19.65
N THR A 28 5.96 11.25 -20.92
CA THR A 28 5.94 12.64 -21.39
C THR A 28 4.51 13.19 -21.31
N SER A 29 4.37 14.52 -21.30
CA SER A 29 3.04 15.16 -21.28
C SER A 29 2.16 14.75 -22.48
N ALA A 30 2.77 14.53 -23.65
CA ALA A 30 2.06 14.10 -24.86
C ALA A 30 1.57 12.65 -24.78
N GLU A 31 2.35 11.73 -24.20
CA GLU A 31 1.93 10.35 -23.98
C GLU A 31 0.84 10.26 -22.90
N LEU A 32 0.98 11.02 -21.81
CA LEU A 32 0.00 11.04 -20.73
C LEU A 32 -1.36 11.60 -21.19
N ALA A 33 -1.35 12.62 -22.06
CA ALA A 33 -2.57 13.13 -22.69
C ALA A 33 -3.28 12.10 -23.58
N GLN A 34 -2.58 11.06 -24.05
CA GLN A 34 -3.17 9.96 -24.82
C GLN A 34 -3.75 8.85 -23.93
N LEU A 35 -3.35 8.77 -22.65
CA LEU A 35 -3.96 7.87 -21.67
C LEU A 35 -5.37 8.31 -21.26
N SER A 36 -5.84 9.47 -21.73
CA SER A 36 -7.19 9.99 -21.48
C SER A 36 -8.23 8.98 -21.96
N GLY A 37 -9.12 8.54 -21.07
CA GLY A 37 -10.12 7.54 -21.41
C GLY A 37 -10.92 7.09 -20.21
N GLN A 38 -12.18 6.71 -20.45
CA GLN A 38 -13.10 6.28 -19.38
C GLN A 38 -12.68 4.95 -18.72
N SER A 39 -11.78 4.19 -19.36
CA SER A 39 -11.29 2.90 -18.86
C SER A 39 -9.98 3.00 -18.10
N THR A 40 -9.22 4.10 -18.22
CA THR A 40 -7.91 4.23 -17.58
C THR A 40 -8.05 4.39 -16.07
N VAL A 41 -7.33 3.59 -15.31
CA VAL A 41 -7.30 3.66 -13.84
C VAL A 41 -5.99 4.29 -13.38
N ALA A 42 -6.06 5.45 -12.73
CA ALA A 42 -4.94 5.95 -11.95
C ALA A 42 -4.91 5.24 -10.61
N VAL A 43 -3.77 4.67 -10.23
CA VAL A 43 -3.53 4.07 -8.91
C VAL A 43 -2.64 5.03 -8.12
N MET A 44 -3.12 5.47 -6.97
CA MET A 44 -2.39 6.31 -6.01
C MET A 44 -1.94 5.43 -4.84
N PRO A 45 -0.66 5.01 -4.80
CA PRO A 45 -0.14 4.24 -3.68
C PRO A 45 -0.05 5.15 -2.43
N MET A 46 -0.52 4.66 -1.30
CA MET A 46 -0.52 5.35 -0.01
C MET A 46 0.21 4.51 1.03
N ALA A 47 1.14 5.14 1.73
CA ALA A 47 1.99 4.51 2.75
C ALA A 47 2.09 5.40 4.00
N ALA A 48 3.04 5.05 4.87
CA ALA A 48 3.56 5.88 5.94
C ALA A 48 5.07 5.64 6.14
N ILE A 49 5.69 6.55 6.90
CA ILE A 49 7.03 6.37 7.48
C ILE A 49 6.86 6.43 9.00
N GLU A 50 6.94 5.27 9.64
CA GLU A 50 6.55 5.11 11.04
C GLU A 50 7.28 3.96 11.73
N GLN A 51 7.32 4.01 13.06
CA GLN A 51 7.91 2.96 13.88
C GLN A 51 7.32 1.59 13.53
N HIS A 52 8.14 0.54 13.46
CA HIS A 52 7.69 -0.85 13.27
C HIS A 52 8.39 -1.76 14.27
N GLY A 53 8.35 -1.36 15.55
CA GLY A 53 9.09 -2.02 16.61
C GLY A 53 10.61 -1.94 16.43
N PRO A 54 11.34 -2.78 17.16
CA PRO A 54 12.79 -2.68 17.23
C PRO A 54 13.50 -3.45 16.09
N HIS A 55 12.78 -4.28 15.32
CA HIS A 55 13.35 -5.20 14.32
C HIS A 55 13.12 -4.81 12.85
N LEU A 56 12.18 -3.90 12.57
CA LEU A 56 11.88 -3.43 11.21
C LEU A 56 12.26 -1.95 11.00
N PRO A 57 12.56 -1.54 9.76
CA PRO A 57 12.85 -0.15 9.44
C PRO A 57 11.59 0.74 9.50
N LEU A 58 11.76 2.06 9.50
CA LEU A 58 10.62 3.00 9.49
C LEU A 58 9.79 2.98 8.19
N GLY A 59 10.30 2.36 7.13
CA GLY A 59 9.73 2.44 5.78
C GLY A 59 8.89 1.23 5.36
N VAL A 60 8.43 0.39 6.30
CA VAL A 60 7.72 -0.86 5.98
C VAL A 60 6.58 -0.61 5.01
N ASP A 61 5.62 0.26 5.34
CA ASP A 61 4.43 0.51 4.50
C ASP A 61 4.79 0.98 3.09
N LEU A 62 5.82 1.81 2.97
CA LEU A 62 6.32 2.28 1.69
C LEU A 62 6.88 1.11 0.87
N PHE A 63 7.74 0.30 1.47
CA PHE A 63 8.33 -0.85 0.79
C PHE A 63 7.26 -1.89 0.42
N LEU A 64 6.25 -2.09 1.27
CA LEU A 64 5.14 -3.00 0.98
C LEU A 64 4.30 -2.49 -0.20
N VAL A 65 3.84 -1.23 -0.16
CA VAL A 65 2.97 -0.71 -1.23
C VAL A 65 3.69 -0.71 -2.59
N GLU A 66 4.98 -0.35 -2.62
CA GLU A 66 5.79 -0.38 -3.83
C GLU A 66 6.00 -1.82 -4.33
N ALA A 67 6.28 -2.77 -3.43
CA ALA A 67 6.45 -4.17 -3.81
C ALA A 67 5.15 -4.78 -4.38
N PHE A 68 3.98 -4.47 -3.82
CA PHE A 68 2.70 -4.93 -4.35
C PHE A 68 2.39 -4.35 -5.74
N ILE A 69 2.74 -3.08 -5.96
CA ILE A 69 2.64 -2.44 -7.28
C ILE A 69 3.58 -3.15 -8.27
N ASP A 70 4.83 -3.41 -7.89
CA ASP A 70 5.79 -4.14 -8.73
C ASP A 70 5.31 -5.56 -9.05
N ALA A 71 4.70 -6.25 -8.08
CA ALA A 71 4.10 -7.56 -8.29
C ALA A 71 2.95 -7.50 -9.32
N ALA A 72 2.07 -6.51 -9.22
CA ALA A 72 0.99 -6.30 -10.19
C ALA A 72 1.52 -5.92 -11.59
N LEU A 73 2.57 -5.10 -11.67
CA LEU A 73 3.20 -4.69 -12.94
C LEU A 73 3.75 -5.88 -13.74
N LYS A 74 4.30 -6.89 -13.06
CA LYS A 74 4.76 -8.15 -13.68
C LYS A 74 3.62 -8.93 -14.35
N LEU A 75 2.37 -8.77 -13.86
CA LEU A 75 1.17 -9.46 -14.36
C LEU A 75 0.38 -8.64 -15.37
N SER A 76 0.64 -7.35 -15.44
CA SER A 76 -0.03 -6.45 -16.37
C SER A 76 0.27 -6.82 -17.83
N GLN A 77 -0.64 -6.51 -18.74
CA GLN A 77 -0.48 -6.60 -20.19
C GLN A 77 -0.47 -5.20 -20.80
N SER A 78 0.01 -5.05 -22.04
CA SER A 78 0.02 -3.75 -22.73
C SER A 78 -1.38 -3.17 -22.96
N SER A 79 -2.41 -4.03 -22.94
CA SER A 79 -3.81 -3.65 -23.05
C SER A 79 -4.45 -3.21 -21.73
N ASP A 80 -3.80 -3.40 -20.58
CA ASP A 80 -4.35 -2.97 -19.29
C ASP A 80 -4.20 -1.43 -19.18
N PRO A 81 -5.31 -0.67 -19.12
CA PRO A 81 -5.26 0.79 -19.14
C PRO A 81 -5.12 1.30 -17.71
N TRP A 82 -3.89 1.36 -17.21
CA TRP A 82 -3.64 1.87 -15.86
C TRP A 82 -2.30 2.60 -15.75
N VAL A 83 -2.26 3.55 -14.84
CA VAL A 83 -1.08 4.36 -14.52
C VAL A 83 -0.89 4.42 -13.01
N VAL A 84 0.35 4.26 -12.56
CA VAL A 84 0.77 4.30 -11.17
C VAL A 84 1.31 5.70 -10.88
N MET A 85 0.68 6.41 -9.95
CA MET A 85 1.18 7.68 -9.44
C MET A 85 2.38 7.49 -8.52
N PRO A 86 3.22 8.52 -8.29
CA PRO A 86 4.21 8.47 -7.22
C PRO A 86 3.56 8.13 -5.88
N SER A 87 4.20 7.26 -5.11
CA SER A 87 3.72 6.86 -3.78
C SER A 87 3.64 8.06 -2.84
N LEU A 88 2.53 8.19 -2.12
CA LEU A 88 2.41 9.12 -1.00
C LEU A 88 3.10 8.48 0.21
N GLN A 89 4.37 8.84 0.41
CA GLN A 89 5.25 8.19 1.38
C GLN A 89 4.92 8.55 2.84
N ILE A 90 4.45 9.78 3.08
CA ILE A 90 4.10 10.26 4.42
C ILE A 90 2.58 10.35 4.49
N GLY A 91 1.98 9.55 5.36
CA GLY A 91 0.53 9.49 5.57
C GLY A 91 0.10 10.12 6.89
N HIS A 92 -1.09 9.74 7.34
CA HIS A 92 -1.59 10.04 8.68
C HIS A 92 -1.27 8.88 9.62
N SER A 93 -0.33 9.10 10.55
CA SER A 93 0.26 8.10 11.46
C SER A 93 0.33 8.63 12.89
N VAL A 94 -0.73 9.31 13.32
CA VAL A 94 -0.80 9.97 14.64
C VAL A 94 -0.63 8.98 15.80
N GLU A 95 -1.12 7.76 15.62
CA GLU A 95 -1.06 6.65 16.56
C GLU A 95 0.38 6.20 16.89
N HIS A 96 1.36 6.58 16.06
CA HIS A 96 2.77 6.20 16.19
C HIS A 96 3.68 7.34 16.65
N LEU A 97 3.14 8.53 16.99
CA LEU A 97 3.92 9.71 17.36
C LEU A 97 4.66 9.61 18.70
N ASP A 98 4.25 8.71 19.59
CA ASP A 98 4.92 8.45 20.86
C ASP A 98 6.28 7.72 20.69
N PHE A 99 6.60 7.29 19.46
CA PHE A 99 7.84 6.59 19.11
C PHE A 99 8.69 7.44 18.16
N PRO A 100 10.03 7.44 18.32
CA PRO A 100 10.91 8.24 17.48
C PRO A 100 10.92 7.74 16.03
N GLY A 101 10.94 8.68 15.07
CA GLY A 101 11.11 8.40 13.64
C GLY A 101 9.85 8.52 12.80
N THR A 102 8.66 8.48 13.41
CA THR A 102 7.38 8.64 12.71
C THR A 102 7.24 10.03 12.09
N LEU A 103 7.02 10.08 10.77
CA LEU A 103 6.65 11.28 10.05
C LEU A 103 5.13 11.27 9.85
N ASN A 104 4.45 12.33 10.30
CA ASN A 104 2.99 12.38 10.29
C ASN A 104 2.48 13.65 9.61
N LEU A 105 1.51 13.49 8.71
CA LEU A 105 0.66 14.57 8.25
C LEU A 105 -0.55 14.71 9.18
N SER A 106 -0.93 15.95 9.47
CA SER A 106 -2.25 16.21 10.03
C SER A 106 -3.34 15.78 9.04
N PRO A 107 -4.55 15.41 9.50
CA PRO A 107 -5.61 14.94 8.61
C PRO A 107 -5.92 15.90 7.46
N ASP A 108 -5.94 17.21 7.73
CA ASP A 108 -6.19 18.25 6.73
C ASP A 108 -5.10 18.31 5.64
N LEU A 109 -3.82 18.15 6.01
CA LEU A 109 -2.72 18.11 5.06
C LEU A 109 -2.75 16.82 4.22
N ALA A 110 -3.03 15.68 4.84
CA ALA A 110 -3.17 14.42 4.12
C ALA A 110 -4.34 14.45 3.13
N MET A 111 -5.50 15.00 3.54
CA MET A 111 -6.63 15.25 2.63
C MET A 111 -6.25 16.18 1.48
N ALA A 112 -5.57 17.29 1.77
CA ALA A 112 -5.16 18.27 0.76
C ALA A 112 -4.18 17.66 -0.25
N GLN A 113 -3.27 16.80 0.20
CA GLN A 113 -2.32 16.09 -0.67
C GLN A 113 -3.06 15.17 -1.65
N CYS A 114 -3.92 14.27 -1.15
CA CYS A 114 -4.71 13.36 -1.98
C CYS A 114 -5.61 14.15 -2.97
N MET A 115 -6.26 15.22 -2.51
CA MET A 115 -7.09 16.07 -3.36
C MET A 115 -6.28 16.74 -4.48
N THR A 116 -5.10 17.26 -4.17
CA THR A 116 -4.22 17.90 -5.15
C THR A 116 -3.78 16.91 -6.22
N MET A 117 -3.40 15.69 -5.81
CA MET A 117 -3.01 14.64 -6.75
C MET A 117 -4.19 14.16 -7.60
N ALA A 118 -5.38 14.02 -7.01
CA ALA A 118 -6.57 13.64 -7.76
C ALA A 118 -7.00 14.70 -8.79
N LYS A 119 -6.85 16.00 -8.46
CA LYS A 119 -7.07 17.08 -9.43
C LYS A 119 -6.12 16.97 -10.63
N ALA A 120 -4.86 16.58 -10.41
CA ALA A 120 -3.91 16.33 -11.49
C ALA A 120 -4.36 15.15 -12.38
N VAL A 121 -4.83 14.06 -11.79
CA VAL A 121 -5.41 12.91 -12.53
C VAL A 121 -6.61 13.34 -13.38
N SER A 122 -7.55 14.07 -12.79
CA SER A 122 -8.72 14.58 -13.50
C SER A 122 -8.33 15.51 -14.66
N SER A 123 -7.31 16.35 -14.47
CA SER A 123 -6.87 17.33 -15.47
C SER A 123 -6.34 16.73 -16.78
N VAL A 124 -5.87 15.48 -16.75
CA VAL A 124 -5.39 14.75 -17.93
C VAL A 124 -6.46 13.84 -18.54
N GLY A 125 -7.72 13.94 -18.08
CA GLY A 125 -8.86 13.23 -18.66
C GLY A 125 -9.02 11.78 -18.20
N ILE A 126 -8.31 11.35 -17.16
CA ILE A 126 -8.57 10.07 -16.49
C ILE A 126 -9.81 10.23 -15.61
N SER A 127 -10.72 9.25 -15.63
CA SER A 127 -11.99 9.30 -14.88
C SER A 127 -12.06 8.37 -13.67
N LYS A 128 -11.08 7.49 -13.47
CA LYS A 128 -11.08 6.48 -12.39
C LYS A 128 -9.79 6.57 -11.57
N LEU A 129 -9.95 6.59 -10.25
CA LEU A 129 -8.86 6.68 -9.28
C LEU A 129 -9.02 5.57 -8.23
N LEU A 130 -7.96 4.79 -8.03
CA LEU A 130 -7.82 3.84 -6.93
C LEU A 130 -6.82 4.36 -5.92
N LEU A 131 -7.25 4.60 -4.68
CA LEU A 131 -6.37 4.79 -3.53
C LEU A 131 -5.94 3.41 -3.01
N PHE A 132 -4.69 3.03 -3.19
CA PHE A 132 -4.18 1.72 -2.78
C PHE A 132 -3.25 1.86 -1.59
N ASN A 133 -3.67 1.34 -0.43
CA ASN A 133 -3.09 1.69 0.85
C ASN A 133 -2.38 0.52 1.53
N ALA A 134 -1.27 0.84 2.21
CA ALA A 134 -0.56 -0.09 3.07
C ALA A 134 -0.52 0.24 4.55
N HIS A 135 -1.01 1.41 4.97
CA HIS A 135 -0.95 1.85 6.36
C HIS A 135 -2.33 1.87 7.05
N GLY A 136 -2.44 1.29 8.25
CA GLY A 136 -3.69 1.28 9.03
C GLY A 136 -4.27 2.66 9.34
N GLY A 137 -3.45 3.67 9.63
CA GLY A 137 -3.90 5.01 10.01
C GLY A 137 -4.58 5.80 8.89
N ASN A 138 -4.30 5.44 7.63
CA ASN A 138 -4.95 6.05 6.46
C ASN A 138 -6.40 5.58 6.24
N VAL A 139 -6.83 4.46 6.85
CA VAL A 139 -8.13 3.81 6.52
C VAL A 139 -9.31 4.75 6.71
N GLY A 140 -9.43 5.37 7.89
CA GLY A 140 -10.54 6.28 8.17
C GLY A 140 -10.50 7.55 7.31
N LEU A 141 -9.30 8.01 6.95
CA LEU A 141 -9.08 9.17 6.10
C LEU A 141 -9.54 8.89 4.65
N MET A 142 -9.26 7.70 4.11
CA MET A 142 -9.60 7.33 2.73
C MET A 142 -11.10 7.42 2.43
N ASP A 143 -11.95 7.05 3.40
CA ASP A 143 -13.40 7.16 3.28
C ASP A 143 -13.87 8.61 3.08
N VAL A 144 -13.30 9.53 3.86
CA VAL A 144 -13.66 10.95 3.79
C VAL A 144 -13.11 11.56 2.51
N VAL A 145 -11.80 11.40 2.26
CA VAL A 145 -11.14 12.04 1.13
C VAL A 145 -11.63 11.49 -0.21
N GLY A 146 -11.97 10.19 -0.30
CA GLY A 146 -12.51 9.61 -1.52
C GLY A 146 -13.84 10.25 -1.95
N ARG A 147 -14.73 10.55 -0.99
CA ARG A 147 -15.99 11.26 -1.25
C ARG A 147 -15.76 12.71 -1.65
N GLU A 148 -14.86 13.40 -0.97
CA GLU A 148 -14.49 14.78 -1.30
C GLU A 148 -13.90 14.87 -2.72
N ILE A 149 -12.94 13.99 -3.06
CA ILE A 149 -12.36 13.93 -4.41
C ILE A 149 -13.44 13.73 -5.46
N ARG A 150 -14.33 12.75 -5.26
CA ARG A 150 -15.41 12.47 -6.20
C ARG A 150 -16.33 13.68 -6.39
N LYS A 151 -16.68 14.37 -5.30
CA LYS A 151 -17.54 15.54 -5.34
C LYS A 151 -16.90 16.71 -6.09
N GLU A 152 -15.60 16.93 -5.88
CA GLU A 152 -14.85 18.07 -6.43
C GLU A 152 -14.41 17.84 -7.89
N THR A 153 -14.03 16.63 -8.25
CA THR A 153 -13.36 16.32 -9.53
C THR A 153 -14.22 15.54 -10.52
N GLY A 154 -15.31 14.92 -10.05
CA GLY A 154 -16.11 13.99 -10.85
C GLY A 154 -15.47 12.63 -11.10
N LEU A 155 -14.26 12.37 -10.56
CA LEU A 155 -13.62 11.06 -10.62
C LEU A 155 -14.48 9.98 -9.95
N GLN A 156 -14.50 8.78 -10.52
CA GLN A 156 -14.92 7.58 -9.80
C GLN A 156 -13.76 7.14 -8.91
N VAL A 157 -13.94 7.25 -7.59
CA VAL A 157 -12.90 6.97 -6.61
C VAL A 157 -13.19 5.67 -5.88
N PHE A 158 -12.20 4.79 -5.87
CA PHE A 158 -12.16 3.52 -5.17
C PHE A 158 -11.02 3.57 -4.15
N HIS A 159 -11.12 2.81 -3.07
CA HIS A 159 -10.01 2.64 -2.14
C HIS A 159 -9.92 1.17 -1.71
N SER A 160 -8.72 0.70 -1.44
CA SER A 160 -8.46 -0.66 -0.97
C SER A 160 -7.20 -0.70 -0.13
N ASN A 161 -7.22 -1.49 0.94
CA ASN A 161 -6.02 -1.86 1.68
C ASN A 161 -5.44 -3.15 1.09
N TRP A 162 -4.12 -3.35 1.15
CA TRP A 162 -3.52 -4.61 0.67
C TRP A 162 -4.03 -5.83 1.44
N TYR A 163 -4.27 -5.69 2.76
CA TYR A 163 -4.75 -6.79 3.60
C TYR A 163 -6.20 -7.15 3.32
N ASP A 164 -7.01 -6.23 2.79
CA ASP A 164 -8.36 -6.55 2.30
C ASP A 164 -8.30 -7.32 0.98
N LEU A 165 -7.34 -7.00 0.10
CA LEU A 165 -7.11 -7.75 -1.15
C LEU A 165 -6.56 -9.14 -0.91
N ALA A 166 -5.76 -9.30 0.16
CA ALA A 166 -5.20 -10.59 0.53
C ALA A 166 -6.28 -11.63 0.87
N ASP A 167 -7.50 -11.21 1.20
CA ASP A 167 -8.63 -12.02 1.66
C ASP A 167 -8.38 -12.83 2.95
N ALA A 168 -9.40 -12.90 3.80
CA ALA A 168 -9.30 -13.59 5.09
C ALA A 168 -8.96 -15.08 4.93
N THR A 169 -9.51 -15.75 3.91
CA THR A 169 -9.34 -17.20 3.71
C THR A 169 -7.89 -17.56 3.42
N PHE A 170 -7.24 -16.77 2.56
CA PHE A 170 -5.84 -16.97 2.20
C PHE A 170 -4.92 -16.67 3.39
N MET A 171 -5.18 -15.58 4.10
CA MET A 171 -4.41 -15.19 5.28
C MET A 171 -4.52 -16.21 6.43
N GLU A 172 -5.70 -16.77 6.68
CA GLU A 172 -5.93 -17.86 7.65
C GLU A 172 -5.19 -19.16 7.31
N GLY A 173 -4.86 -19.38 6.03
CA GLY A 173 -4.04 -20.51 5.59
C GLY A 173 -2.55 -20.37 5.88
N LEU A 174 -2.06 -19.13 6.08
CA LEU A 174 -0.62 -18.83 6.25
C LEU A 174 -0.27 -18.39 7.67
N PHE A 175 -1.16 -17.68 8.35
CA PHE A 175 -0.90 -17.05 9.63
C PHE A 175 -1.81 -17.61 10.73
N GLY A 176 -1.26 -17.70 11.93
CA GLY A 176 -2.01 -18.16 13.10
C GLY A 176 -3.11 -17.18 13.50
N ARG A 177 -4.17 -17.68 14.15
CA ARG A 177 -5.29 -16.85 14.63
C ARG A 177 -4.88 -15.70 15.55
N GLU A 178 -3.84 -15.92 16.36
CA GLU A 178 -3.31 -14.87 17.24
C GLU A 178 -2.68 -13.73 16.44
N GLU A 179 -1.92 -14.03 15.39
CA GLU A 179 -1.37 -13.03 14.48
C GLU A 179 -2.50 -12.23 13.81
N LEU A 180 -3.44 -12.93 13.17
CA LEU A 180 -4.53 -12.27 12.44
C LEU A 180 -5.46 -11.42 13.32
N ARG A 181 -5.45 -11.66 14.63
CA ARG A 181 -6.30 -10.93 15.57
C ARG A 181 -5.56 -9.84 16.35
N PHE A 182 -4.30 -10.08 16.70
CA PHE A 182 -3.54 -9.24 17.65
C PHE A 182 -2.20 -8.76 17.09
N GLY A 183 -1.70 -9.39 16.02
CA GLY A 183 -0.47 -9.04 15.33
C GLY A 183 -0.64 -7.92 14.30
N ILE A 184 -1.32 -6.84 14.69
CA ILE A 184 -1.76 -5.79 13.76
C ILE A 184 -0.64 -4.84 13.31
N HIS A 185 0.57 -4.94 13.89
CA HIS A 185 1.68 -4.01 13.63
C HIS A 185 3.05 -4.64 13.90
N ALA A 186 3.92 -4.71 12.89
CA ALA A 186 5.24 -5.35 12.92
C ALA A 186 5.22 -6.83 13.39
N GLY A 187 4.11 -7.52 13.17
CA GLY A 187 3.92 -8.94 13.49
C GLY A 187 4.59 -9.89 12.49
N ASP A 188 4.20 -11.17 12.55
CA ASP A 188 4.60 -12.21 11.59
C ASP A 188 4.34 -11.79 10.14
N THR A 189 3.20 -11.16 9.85
CA THR A 189 2.82 -10.81 8.47
C THR A 189 3.74 -9.78 7.82
N GLU A 190 3.92 -8.62 8.43
CA GLU A 190 4.78 -7.56 7.88
C GLU A 190 6.26 -7.95 7.91
N THR A 191 6.69 -8.65 8.98
CA THR A 191 8.05 -9.16 9.07
C THR A 191 8.33 -10.19 7.96
N SER A 192 7.37 -11.09 7.68
CA SER A 192 7.49 -12.07 6.59
C SER A 192 7.63 -11.39 5.23
N LEU A 193 6.80 -10.36 4.97
CA LEU A 193 6.89 -9.55 3.76
C LEU A 193 8.25 -8.86 3.66
N MET A 194 8.70 -8.18 4.72
CA MET A 194 9.99 -7.50 4.77
C MET A 194 11.19 -8.43 4.55
N LEU A 195 11.15 -9.64 5.11
CA LEU A 195 12.15 -10.69 4.83
C LEU A 195 12.18 -11.09 3.35
N ALA A 196 11.05 -11.04 2.65
CA ALA A 196 10.98 -11.35 1.22
C ALA A 196 11.44 -10.20 0.32
N ILE A 197 11.18 -8.94 0.71
CA ILE A 197 11.43 -7.78 -0.16
C ILE A 197 12.75 -7.06 0.13
N ARG A 198 13.11 -6.89 1.42
CA ARG A 198 14.24 -6.09 1.89
C ARG A 198 14.89 -6.75 3.12
N PRO A 199 15.36 -8.02 3.03
CA PRO A 199 15.87 -8.76 4.17
C PRO A 199 17.07 -8.09 4.86
N GLU A 200 17.84 -7.27 4.14
CA GLU A 200 18.98 -6.55 4.68
C GLU A 200 18.61 -5.44 5.67
N LEU A 201 17.34 -5.05 5.73
CA LEU A 201 16.83 -4.06 6.67
C LEU A 201 16.19 -4.69 7.91
N VAL A 202 16.08 -6.02 7.97
CA VAL A 202 15.45 -6.74 9.09
C VAL A 202 16.52 -7.14 10.11
N LEU A 203 16.35 -6.72 11.37
CA LEU A 203 17.23 -7.12 12.46
C LEU A 203 16.81 -8.49 12.99
N THR A 204 17.39 -9.53 12.40
CA THR A 204 16.97 -10.93 12.62
C THR A 204 17.17 -11.43 14.06
N ASP A 205 18.09 -10.82 14.80
CA ASP A 205 18.34 -11.07 16.22
C ASP A 205 17.25 -10.50 17.15
N GLN A 206 16.38 -9.65 16.62
CA GLN A 206 15.27 -9.02 17.35
C GLN A 206 13.89 -9.58 16.96
N LEU A 207 13.83 -10.66 16.19
CA LEU A 207 12.59 -11.34 15.83
C LEU A 207 12.04 -12.14 17.02
N ILE A 208 11.28 -11.46 17.87
CA ILE A 208 10.68 -12.03 19.07
C ILE A 208 9.16 -11.84 19.09
N HIS A 209 8.51 -12.40 20.10
CA HIS A 209 7.11 -12.14 20.36
C HIS A 209 6.92 -10.84 21.18
N HIS A 210 6.15 -9.92 20.61
CA HIS A 210 5.70 -8.69 21.25
C HIS A 210 4.20 -8.81 21.60
N PRO A 211 3.85 -9.15 22.85
CA PRO A 211 2.45 -9.35 23.23
C PRO A 211 1.68 -8.04 23.13
N SER A 212 0.43 -8.12 22.67
CA SER A 212 -0.47 -6.96 22.59
C SER A 212 -1.38 -6.89 23.80
N THR A 213 -1.55 -5.71 24.38
CA THR A 213 -2.57 -5.48 25.44
C THR A 213 -3.98 -5.84 24.95
N SER A 214 -4.21 -5.90 23.63
CA SER A 214 -5.46 -6.42 23.04
C SER A 214 -5.78 -7.86 23.44
N GLU A 215 -4.78 -8.71 23.65
CA GLU A 215 -4.99 -10.08 24.12
C GLU A 215 -5.60 -10.10 25.52
N HIS A 216 -5.12 -9.21 26.41
CA HIS A 216 -5.68 -9.03 27.73
C HIS A 216 -7.11 -8.50 27.62
N LYS A 217 -7.35 -7.48 26.78
CA LYS A 217 -8.68 -6.90 26.57
C LYS A 217 -9.68 -7.98 26.11
N ALA A 218 -9.27 -8.81 25.15
CA ALA A 218 -10.07 -9.90 24.60
C ALA A 218 -10.48 -10.95 25.64
N LYS A 219 -9.64 -11.21 26.64
CA LYS A 219 -9.91 -12.19 27.72
C LYS A 219 -10.86 -11.65 28.79
N HIS A 220 -10.82 -10.34 29.06
CA HIS A 220 -11.49 -9.75 30.24
C HIS A 220 -12.70 -8.89 29.91
N PHE A 221 -12.83 -8.40 28.67
CA PHE A 221 -13.92 -7.52 28.26
C PHE A 221 -14.66 -8.08 27.04
N PRO A 222 -15.78 -8.81 27.22
CA PRO A 222 -16.48 -9.50 26.13
C PRO A 222 -16.98 -8.59 25.00
N ILE A 223 -17.27 -7.32 25.30
CA ILE A 223 -17.74 -6.33 24.32
C ILE A 223 -16.59 -5.44 23.86
N LEU A 224 -15.86 -4.82 24.79
CA LEU A 224 -14.76 -3.90 24.45
C LEU A 224 -13.56 -4.60 23.78
N GLY A 225 -13.24 -5.82 24.22
CA GLY A 225 -12.10 -6.60 23.73
C GLY A 225 -12.40 -7.53 22.56
N ASN A 226 -13.63 -7.52 22.03
CA ASN A 226 -13.96 -8.37 20.89
C ASN A 226 -13.42 -7.86 19.54
N GLY A 227 -12.88 -6.63 19.52
CA GLY A 227 -12.27 -6.01 18.33
C GLY A 227 -13.25 -5.65 17.23
N ARG A 228 -14.57 -5.72 17.49
CA ARG A 228 -15.62 -5.55 16.47
C ARG A 228 -16.68 -4.53 16.89
N SER A 229 -17.17 -4.64 18.14
CA SER A 229 -18.30 -3.85 18.62
C SER A 229 -17.94 -2.42 19.00
N VAL A 230 -16.68 -2.20 19.41
CA VAL A 230 -16.17 -0.89 19.81
C VAL A 230 -14.78 -0.72 19.22
N LYS A 231 -14.51 0.44 18.61
CA LYS A 231 -13.17 0.82 18.15
C LYS A 231 -12.62 1.89 19.08
N GLN A 232 -11.54 1.59 19.78
CA GLN A 232 -10.77 2.59 20.52
C GLN A 232 -10.03 3.47 19.51
N SER A 233 -10.04 4.79 19.69
CA SER A 233 -9.13 5.72 19.02
C SER A 233 -7.74 5.55 19.65
N TRP A 234 -7.10 4.44 19.29
CA TRP A 234 -5.92 3.94 19.97
C TRP A 234 -4.67 4.73 19.59
N MET A 235 -3.76 4.86 20.55
CA MET A 235 -2.36 5.14 20.32
C MET A 235 -1.58 3.84 20.45
N THR A 236 -0.44 3.71 19.79
CA THR A 236 0.37 2.48 19.84
C THR A 236 0.74 2.09 21.27
N THR A 237 0.97 3.09 22.12
CA THR A 237 1.25 2.94 23.55
C THR A 237 0.09 2.31 24.35
N ASP A 238 -1.14 2.33 23.83
CA ASP A 238 -2.28 1.59 24.41
C ASP A 238 -2.15 0.06 24.29
N TYR A 239 -1.31 -0.40 23.37
CA TYR A 239 -1.19 -1.82 23.03
C TYR A 239 0.21 -2.39 23.24
N SER A 240 1.25 -1.61 22.94
CA SER A 240 2.64 -2.07 22.98
C SER A 240 3.58 -1.00 23.55
N SER A 241 4.52 -1.45 24.37
CA SER A 241 5.62 -0.62 24.89
C SER A 241 6.80 -0.52 23.92
N THR A 242 6.92 -1.47 22.99
CA THR A 242 7.99 -1.49 21.98
C THR A 242 7.52 -0.98 20.63
N GLY A 243 6.21 -0.83 20.45
CA GLY A 243 5.58 -0.41 19.21
C GLY A 243 5.22 -1.55 18.26
N ALA A 244 5.82 -2.73 18.41
CA ALA A 244 5.43 -3.95 17.71
C ALA A 244 4.34 -4.73 18.47
N MET A 245 3.51 -5.47 17.73
CA MET A 245 2.41 -6.30 18.19
C MET A 245 2.38 -7.59 17.36
N GLY A 246 2.49 -8.75 17.99
CA GLY A 246 2.47 -10.05 17.30
C GLY A 246 3.73 -10.89 17.53
N ASN A 247 3.88 -11.98 16.78
CA ASN A 247 5.05 -12.86 16.92
C ASN A 247 5.94 -12.86 15.68
N ALA A 248 6.88 -11.91 15.63
CA ALA A 248 7.82 -11.76 14.52
C ALA A 248 8.78 -12.95 14.40
N SER A 249 8.97 -13.77 15.44
CA SER A 249 9.81 -14.98 15.37
C SER A 249 9.24 -16.08 14.48
N LEU A 250 7.96 -15.98 14.09
CA LEU A 250 7.30 -16.93 13.18
C LEU A 250 7.41 -16.52 11.71
N ALA A 251 8.00 -15.35 11.46
CA ALA A 251 8.12 -14.78 10.13
C ALA A 251 9.02 -15.62 9.23
N THR A 252 8.61 -15.79 7.98
CA THR A 252 9.42 -16.49 6.97
C THR A 252 9.37 -15.77 5.63
N VAL A 253 10.48 -15.89 4.88
CA VAL A 253 10.57 -15.39 3.50
C VAL A 253 9.45 -15.99 2.63
N GLU A 254 9.12 -17.27 2.84
CA GLU A 254 8.12 -17.96 2.04
C GLU A 254 6.71 -17.38 2.24
N LYS A 255 6.31 -17.13 3.50
CA LYS A 255 5.04 -16.44 3.79
C LYS A 255 4.98 -15.08 3.08
N GLY A 256 6.07 -14.31 3.15
CA GLY A 256 6.16 -13.00 2.49
C GLY A 256 5.98 -13.08 0.98
N ARG A 257 6.65 -14.04 0.32
CA ARG A 257 6.51 -14.27 -1.13
C ARG A 257 5.09 -14.66 -1.52
N LEU A 258 4.46 -15.56 -0.77
CA LEU A 258 3.10 -16.00 -1.04
C LEU A 258 2.11 -14.83 -0.93
N VAL A 259 2.22 -13.99 0.12
CA VAL A 259 1.38 -12.80 0.27
C VAL A 259 1.64 -11.78 -0.84
N LEU A 260 2.91 -11.51 -1.17
CA LEU A 260 3.30 -10.59 -2.23
C LEU A 260 2.69 -10.99 -3.58
N ASP A 261 2.87 -12.25 -3.96
CA ASP A 261 2.34 -12.78 -5.21
C ASP A 261 0.81 -12.73 -5.21
N HIS A 262 0.16 -13.16 -4.13
CA HIS A 262 -1.28 -13.16 -4.04
C HIS A 262 -1.88 -11.75 -4.16
N VAL A 263 -1.40 -10.79 -3.38
CA VAL A 263 -1.87 -9.41 -3.42
C VAL A 263 -1.59 -8.77 -4.79
N GLY A 264 -0.43 -9.03 -5.41
CA GLY A 264 -0.13 -8.54 -6.75
C GLY A 264 -1.15 -8.99 -7.81
N HIS A 265 -1.57 -10.26 -7.76
CA HIS A 265 -2.64 -10.77 -8.64
C HIS A 265 -3.98 -10.08 -8.36
N ARG A 266 -4.36 -10.00 -7.08
CA ARG A 266 -5.63 -9.40 -6.65
C ARG A 266 -5.73 -7.91 -7.01
N LEU A 267 -4.62 -7.18 -6.89
CA LEU A 267 -4.53 -5.78 -7.30
C LEU A 267 -4.71 -5.61 -8.82
N MET A 268 -4.05 -6.46 -9.62
CA MET A 268 -4.21 -6.41 -11.06
C MET A 268 -5.64 -6.76 -11.49
N ASP A 269 -6.26 -7.75 -10.85
CA ASP A 269 -7.67 -8.09 -11.09
C ASP A 269 -8.60 -6.93 -10.72
N LEU A 270 -8.39 -6.29 -9.57
CA LEU A 270 -9.16 -5.12 -9.14
C LEU A 270 -9.04 -3.97 -10.16
N VAL A 271 -7.82 -3.66 -10.63
CA VAL A 271 -7.60 -2.61 -11.64
C VAL A 271 -8.37 -2.92 -12.93
N ARG A 272 -8.37 -4.19 -13.38
CA ARG A 272 -9.13 -4.63 -14.56
C ARG A 272 -10.64 -4.55 -14.36
N GLU A 273 -11.14 -4.85 -13.17
CA GLU A 273 -12.55 -4.71 -12.82
C GLU A 273 -12.97 -3.24 -12.79
N ILE A 274 -12.22 -2.39 -12.10
CA ILE A 274 -12.44 -0.93 -12.08
C ILE A 274 -12.43 -0.38 -13.49
N SER A 275 -11.48 -0.80 -14.33
CA SER A 275 -11.39 -0.36 -15.73
C SER A 275 -12.68 -0.63 -16.53
N ARG A 276 -13.38 -1.74 -16.26
CA ARG A 276 -14.62 -2.14 -16.96
C ARG A 276 -15.92 -1.60 -16.34
N PHE A 277 -15.89 -1.10 -15.11
CA PHE A 277 -17.06 -0.57 -14.38
C PHE A 277 -17.63 0.71 -15.04
#